data_AF-A0A5J4U3A0-F1
#
_entry.id   AF-A0A5J4U3A0-F1
#
_cell.length_a   1.000
_cell.length_b   1.000
_cell.length_c   1.000
_cell.angle_alpha   90.00
_cell.angle_beta   90.00
_cell.angle_gamma   90.00
#
_symmetry.space_group_name_H-M   'P 1'
#
loop_
_entity.id
_entity.type
_entity.pdbx_description
1 polymer ?
#
loop_
_entity_poly.entity_id
_entity_poly.type
_entity_poly.pdbx_seq_one_letter_code
_entity_poly.pdbx_strand_id
1 'polypeptide(L)'
;MEIEKQKQKEKEEWDKLSDDEIIESRIDVNRRNTQNITERKFDLTEITKEKELEQITQDLQLPIEVKEEESILNIHKQEIRLTLLTSILEQRTDNKLRKQIIEAGIVQQLIHIFETRNIDQIQ
;
A
#
# COMPACT_ATOMS: atom_id res chain seq x y z
N MET A 1 15.35 2.68 28.97
CA MET A 1 15.10 3.97 29.66
C MET A 1 15.13 5.17 28.71
N GLU A 2 16.20 5.42 27.94
CA GLU A 2 16.25 6.56 26.98
C GLU A 2 15.18 6.45 25.87
N ILE A 3 15.01 5.24 25.30
CA ILE A 3 14.09 4.97 24.19
C ILE A 3 12.62 5.04 24.65
N GLU A 4 12.28 4.53 25.84
CA GLU A 4 10.94 4.70 26.41
C GLU A 4 10.59 6.17 26.62
N LYS A 5 11.53 6.96 27.14
CA LYS A 5 11.31 8.40 27.37
C LYS A 5 11.09 9.14 26.06
N GLN A 6 11.81 8.77 25.00
CA GLN A 6 11.64 9.36 23.68
C GLN A 6 10.27 9.03 23.08
N LYS A 7 9.86 7.76 23.15
CA LYS A 7 8.52 7.32 22.68
C LYS A 7 7.38 7.98 23.46
N GLN A 8 7.55 8.14 24.77
CA GLN A 8 6.56 8.80 25.63
C GLN A 8 6.43 10.28 25.30
N LYS A 9 7.56 10.96 25.06
CA LYS A 9 7.62 12.38 24.72
C LYS A 9 7.06 12.67 23.33
N GLU A 10 7.34 11.77 22.38
CA GLU A 10 6.71 11.81 21.06
C GLU A 10 5.21 11.64 21.20
N LYS A 11 4.73 10.62 21.93
CA LYS A 11 3.29 10.40 22.16
C LYS A 11 2.58 11.62 22.74
N GLU A 12 3.18 12.30 23.72
CA GLU A 12 2.64 13.54 24.30
C GLU A 12 2.67 14.75 23.34
N GLU A 13 3.53 14.75 22.32
CA GLU A 13 3.49 15.73 21.22
C GLU A 13 2.40 15.41 20.20
N TRP A 14 2.18 14.11 19.91
CA TRP A 14 1.10 13.66 19.02
C TRP A 14 -0.29 13.94 19.60
N ASP A 15 -0.47 13.79 20.92
CA ASP A 15 -1.74 14.06 21.61
C ASP A 15 -2.11 15.57 21.68
N LYS A 16 -1.20 16.47 21.27
CA LYS A 16 -1.42 17.94 21.25
C LYS A 16 -1.73 18.51 19.88
N LEU A 17 -1.57 17.71 18.82
CA LEU A 17 -1.85 18.13 17.44
C LEU A 17 -3.35 17.99 17.17
N SER A 18 -3.92 18.95 16.44
CA SER A 18 -5.28 18.84 15.94
C SER A 18 -5.42 17.61 15.01
N ASP A 19 -6.61 17.00 14.95
CA ASP A 19 -6.88 15.87 14.04
C ASP A 19 -6.50 16.20 12.59
N ASP A 20 -6.68 17.45 12.17
CA ASP A 20 -6.31 17.96 10.84
C ASP A 20 -4.77 18.00 10.64
N GLU A 21 -4.01 18.39 11.66
CA GLU A 21 -2.54 18.45 11.62
C GLU A 21 -1.91 17.05 11.63
N ILE A 22 -2.57 16.09 12.30
CA ILE A 22 -2.21 14.67 12.27
C ILE A 22 -2.41 14.10 10.87
N ILE A 23 -3.52 14.45 10.21
CA ILE A 23 -3.80 14.04 8.83
C ILE A 23 -2.78 14.62 7.85
N GLU A 24 -2.47 15.92 7.94
CA GLU A 24 -1.48 16.55 7.05
C GLU A 24 -0.07 15.96 7.23
N SER A 25 0.36 15.74 8.49
CA SER A 25 1.64 15.09 8.80
C SER A 25 1.72 13.67 8.20
N ARG A 26 0.62 12.90 8.27
CA ARG A 26 0.52 11.56 7.69
C ARG A 26 0.54 11.59 6.16
N ILE A 27 -0.14 12.55 5.54
CA ILE A 27 -0.10 12.76 4.08
C ILE A 27 1.33 13.08 3.63
N ASP A 28 2.06 13.91 4.36
CA ASP A 28 3.43 14.29 4.00
C ASP A 28 4.46 13.15 4.19
N VAL A 29 4.28 12.30 5.21
CA VAL A 29 5.05 11.07 5.35
C VAL A 29 4.74 10.10 4.21
N ASN A 30 3.47 9.96 3.84
CA ASN A 30 3.05 9.12 2.71
C ASN A 30 3.61 9.62 1.37
N ARG A 31 3.62 10.94 1.16
CA ARG A 31 4.18 11.57 -0.04
C ARG A 31 5.68 11.32 -0.16
N ARG A 32 6.43 11.49 0.93
CA ARG A 32 7.88 11.22 0.99
C ARG A 32 8.20 9.74 0.78
N ASN A 33 7.42 8.84 1.37
CA ASN A 33 7.63 7.40 1.19
C ASN A 33 7.30 6.93 -0.24
N THR A 34 6.25 7.48 -0.85
CA THR A 34 5.91 7.22 -2.25
C THR A 34 7.01 7.71 -3.18
N GLN A 35 7.53 8.93 -2.96
CA GLN A 35 8.67 9.45 -3.71
C GLN A 35 9.92 8.56 -3.54
N ASN A 36 10.22 8.11 -2.32
CA ASN A 36 11.34 7.21 -2.05
C ASN A 36 11.19 5.84 -2.75
N ILE A 37 9.97 5.34 -2.95
CA ILE A 37 9.70 4.08 -3.67
C ILE A 37 9.78 4.29 -5.18
N THR A 38 9.32 5.44 -5.71
CA THR A 38 9.47 5.79 -7.13
C THR A 38 10.93 6.01 -7.51
N GLU A 39 11.74 6.58 -6.61
CA GLU A 39 13.18 6.81 -6.80
C GLU A 39 14.02 5.55 -6.60
N ARG A 40 13.60 4.64 -5.72
CA ARG A 40 14.08 3.26 -5.70
C ARG A 40 13.47 2.56 -6.92
N LYS A 41 14.11 2.72 -8.07
CA LYS A 41 14.00 1.82 -9.23
C LYS A 41 13.83 0.37 -8.76
N PHE A 42 12.59 -0.03 -8.54
CA PHE A 42 12.18 -1.40 -8.60
C PHE A 42 12.41 -1.70 -10.07
N ASP A 43 13.49 -2.41 -10.39
CA ASP A 43 13.82 -2.70 -11.77
C ASP A 43 12.55 -3.30 -12.40
N LEU A 44 11.90 -2.53 -13.28
CA LEU A 44 10.59 -2.85 -13.88
C LEU A 44 10.62 -4.17 -14.68
N THR A 45 11.82 -4.72 -14.85
CA THR A 45 12.14 -6.03 -15.41
C THR A 45 11.98 -7.17 -14.39
N GLU A 46 12.11 -6.94 -13.08
CA GLU A 46 12.05 -7.97 -12.04
C GLU A 46 10.64 -8.38 -11.62
N ILE A 47 9.62 -7.52 -11.82
CA ILE A 47 8.19 -7.84 -11.59
C ILE A 47 7.62 -8.86 -12.59
N THR A 48 8.44 -9.27 -13.55
CA THR A 48 8.14 -10.43 -14.39
C THR A 48 8.44 -11.77 -13.72
N LYS A 49 9.02 -11.77 -12.51
CA LYS A 49 9.25 -12.99 -11.71
C LYS A 49 7.96 -13.38 -11.00
N GLU A 50 7.53 -14.62 -11.19
CA GLU A 50 6.34 -15.24 -10.60
C GLU A 50 6.21 -15.01 -9.08
N LYS A 51 7.34 -15.06 -8.37
CA LYS A 51 7.44 -14.80 -6.93
C LYS A 51 6.97 -13.40 -6.50
N GLU A 52 7.12 -12.40 -7.36
CA GLU A 52 6.67 -11.04 -7.03
C GLU A 52 5.17 -10.87 -7.23
N LEU A 53 4.61 -11.53 -8.26
CA LEU A 53 3.16 -11.61 -8.43
C LEU A 53 2.52 -12.36 -7.26
N GLU A 54 3.14 -13.44 -6.76
CA GLU A 54 2.69 -14.11 -5.54
C GLU A 54 2.69 -13.18 -4.32
N GLN A 55 3.77 -12.42 -4.10
CA GLN A 55 3.84 -11.48 -2.99
C GLN A 55 2.78 -10.37 -3.11
N ILE A 56 2.53 -9.89 -4.32
CA ILE A 56 1.46 -8.93 -4.59
C ILE A 56 0.11 -9.56 -4.24
N THR A 57 -0.18 -10.76 -4.72
CA THR A 57 -1.43 -11.47 -4.39
C THR A 57 -1.62 -11.63 -2.88
N GLN A 58 -0.57 -12.02 -2.14
CA GLN A 58 -0.60 -12.16 -0.68
C GLN A 58 -0.87 -10.82 0.03
N ASP A 59 -0.24 -9.74 -0.43
CA ASP A 59 -0.44 -8.41 0.15
C ASP A 59 -1.87 -7.89 -0.11
N LEU A 60 -2.43 -8.19 -1.28
CA LEU A 60 -3.83 -7.88 -1.63
C LEU A 60 -4.85 -8.70 -0.82
N GLN A 61 -4.44 -9.81 -0.22
CA GLN A 61 -5.28 -10.65 0.64
C GLN A 61 -5.29 -10.21 2.11
N LEU A 62 -4.48 -9.23 2.49
CA LEU A 62 -4.42 -8.81 3.89
C LEU A 62 -5.78 -8.31 4.39
N PRO A 63 -6.22 -8.74 5.59
CA PRO A 63 -7.52 -8.37 6.12
C PRO A 63 -7.58 -6.88 6.47
N ILE A 64 -8.76 -6.29 6.31
CA ILE A 64 -9.05 -4.90 6.65
C ILE A 64 -10.18 -4.94 7.68
N GLU A 65 -9.87 -4.69 8.96
CA GLU A 65 -10.87 -4.55 10.01
C GLU A 65 -11.11 -3.07 10.34
N VAL A 66 -12.37 -2.67 10.48
CA VAL A 66 -12.83 -1.27 10.47
C VAL A 66 -12.32 -0.43 11.66
N LYS A 67 -11.48 -0.94 12.57
CA LYS A 67 -11.16 -0.25 13.84
C LYS A 67 -9.72 -0.38 14.36
N GLU A 68 -8.78 -0.92 13.58
CA GLU A 68 -7.42 -1.15 14.07
C GLU A 68 -6.36 -0.45 13.22
N GLU A 69 -5.31 0.07 13.87
CA GLU A 69 -4.14 0.68 13.21
C GLU A 69 -3.52 -0.26 12.15
N GLU A 70 -3.60 -1.57 12.39
CA GLU A 70 -3.17 -2.62 11.45
C GLU A 70 -3.94 -2.58 10.13
N SER A 71 -5.23 -2.23 10.15
CA SER A 71 -6.04 -2.10 8.94
C SER A 71 -5.58 -0.94 8.05
N ILE A 72 -5.10 0.15 8.63
CA ILE A 72 -4.57 1.29 7.87
C ILE A 72 -3.29 0.86 7.15
N LEU A 73 -2.41 0.11 7.83
CA LEU A 73 -1.19 -0.41 7.23
C LEU A 73 -1.50 -1.41 6.11
N ASN A 74 -2.50 -2.27 6.29
CA ASN A 74 -2.92 -3.22 5.27
C ASN A 74 -3.52 -2.53 4.04
N ILE A 75 -4.43 -1.56 4.22
CA ILE A 75 -4.93 -0.72 3.13
C ILE A 75 -3.76 -0.08 2.38
N HIS A 76 -2.84 0.56 3.11
CA HIS A 76 -1.69 1.24 2.50
C HIS A 76 -0.80 0.28 1.70
N LYS A 77 -0.54 -0.91 2.22
CA LYS A 77 0.24 -1.93 1.51
C LYS A 77 -0.46 -2.36 0.22
N GLN A 78 -1.78 -2.53 0.26
CA GLN A 78 -2.58 -2.85 -0.93
C GLN A 78 -2.51 -1.74 -1.97
N GLU A 79 -2.69 -0.47 -1.58
CA GLU A 79 -2.59 0.68 -2.49
C GLU A 79 -1.21 0.79 -3.17
N ILE A 80 -0.13 0.54 -2.42
CA ILE A 80 1.23 0.50 -2.99
C ILE A 80 1.33 -0.58 -4.07
N ARG A 81 0.79 -1.78 -3.82
CA ARG A 81 0.82 -2.86 -4.82
C ARG A 81 0.01 -2.52 -6.07
N LEU A 82 -1.16 -1.91 -5.91
CA LEU A 82 -2.01 -1.52 -7.02
C LEU A 82 -1.39 -0.39 -7.86
N THR A 83 -0.77 0.59 -7.21
CA THR A 83 -0.02 1.67 -7.87
C THR A 83 1.14 1.12 -8.68
N LEU A 84 1.88 0.16 -8.11
CA LEU A 84 2.98 -0.52 -8.78
C LEU A 84 2.49 -1.28 -10.03
N LEU A 85 1.44 -2.10 -9.89
CA LEU A 85 0.86 -2.85 -11.01
C LEU A 85 0.39 -1.91 -12.13
N THR A 86 -0.29 -0.82 -11.78
CA THR A 86 -0.76 0.19 -12.73
C THR A 86 0.41 0.80 -13.49
N SER A 87 1.44 1.24 -12.78
CA SER A 87 2.63 1.88 -13.37
C SER A 87 3.35 0.98 -14.39
N ILE A 88 3.41 -0.33 -14.12
CA ILE A 88 4.07 -1.30 -15.02
C ILE A 88 3.18 -1.62 -16.22
N LEU A 89 1.86 -1.69 -16.02
CA LEU A 89 0.91 -2.00 -17.07
C LEU A 89 0.70 -0.84 -18.05
N GLU A 90 0.77 0.41 -17.57
CA GLU A 90 0.66 1.62 -18.41
C GLU A 90 1.80 1.71 -19.44
N GLN A 91 2.99 1.25 -19.06
CA GLN A 91 4.16 1.29 -19.94
C GLN A 91 4.23 0.12 -20.93
N ARG A 92 3.23 -0.77 -20.94
CA ARG A 92 3.23 -2.00 -21.74
C ARG A 92 2.07 -2.05 -22.73
N THR A 93 2.42 -2.30 -24.00
CA THR A 93 1.45 -2.50 -25.09
C THR A 93 1.09 -3.97 -25.30
N ASP A 94 1.93 -4.90 -24.82
CA ASP A 94 1.67 -6.33 -24.91
C ASP A 94 0.77 -6.85 -23.78
N ASN A 95 0.19 -8.03 -23.98
CA ASN A 95 -0.73 -8.67 -23.03
C ASN A 95 -0.06 -9.74 -22.16
N LYS A 96 1.26 -9.94 -22.24
CA LYS A 96 1.94 -11.04 -21.54
C LYS A 96 1.80 -10.89 -20.02
N LEU A 97 2.15 -9.72 -19.49
CA LEU A 97 2.05 -9.46 -18.05
C LEU A 97 0.59 -9.47 -17.56
N ARG A 98 -0.34 -8.95 -18.39
CA ARG A 98 -1.78 -8.97 -18.08
C ARG A 98 -2.29 -10.40 -17.87
N LYS A 99 -1.85 -11.35 -18.70
CA LYS A 99 -2.16 -12.78 -18.53
C LYS A 99 -1.59 -13.34 -17.24
N GLN A 100 -0.31 -13.06 -16.94
CA GLN A 100 0.33 -13.52 -15.71
C GLN A 100 -0.38 -12.98 -14.45
N ILE A 101 -0.82 -11.73 -14.46
CA ILE A 101 -1.60 -11.12 -13.36
C ILE A 101 -2.93 -11.85 -13.15
N ILE A 102 -3.63 -12.19 -14.24
CA ILE A 102 -4.88 -12.98 -14.19
C ILE A 102 -4.60 -14.38 -13.62
N GLU A 103 -3.57 -15.05 -14.11
CA GLU A 103 -3.18 -16.40 -13.67
C GLU A 103 -2.74 -16.43 -12.21
N ALA A 104 -2.10 -15.37 -11.71
CA ALA A 104 -1.68 -15.22 -10.32
C ALA A 104 -2.83 -14.93 -9.34
N GLY A 105 -4.07 -14.81 -9.82
CA GLY A 105 -5.24 -14.60 -8.98
C GLY A 105 -5.45 -13.15 -8.52
N ILE A 106 -4.69 -12.18 -9.06
CA ILE A 106 -4.75 -10.77 -8.63
C ILE A 106 -6.09 -10.14 -8.97
N VAL A 107 -6.69 -10.51 -10.11
CA VAL A 107 -8.00 -9.99 -10.51
C VAL A 107 -9.10 -10.40 -9.53
N GLN A 108 -9.02 -11.60 -8.97
CA GLN A 108 -9.96 -12.07 -7.95
C GLN A 108 -9.80 -11.28 -6.66
N GLN A 109 -8.57 -10.89 -6.29
CA GLN A 109 -8.34 -10.04 -5.12
C GLN A 109 -8.87 -8.62 -5.33
N LEU A 110 -8.73 -8.07 -6.53
CA LEU A 110 -9.32 -6.76 -6.87
C LEU A 110 -10.84 -6.78 -6.71
N ILE A 111 -11.51 -7.81 -7.23
CA ILE A 111 -12.96 -7.97 -7.07
C ILE A 111 -13.31 -8.05 -5.58
N HIS A 112 -12.60 -8.87 -4.80
CA HIS A 112 -12.82 -8.99 -3.36
C HIS A 112 -12.68 -7.65 -2.63
N ILE A 113 -11.65 -6.85 -2.96
CA ILE A 113 -11.45 -5.51 -2.42
C ILE A 113 -12.66 -4.62 -2.71
N PHE A 114 -13.14 -4.60 -3.97
CA PHE A 114 -14.31 -3.79 -4.34
C PHE A 114 -15.61 -4.27 -3.69
N GLU A 115 -15.74 -5.57 -3.40
CA GLU A 115 -16.92 -6.14 -2.77
C GLU A 115 -16.96 -5.94 -1.24
N THR A 116 -15.80 -5.80 -0.60
CA THR A 116 -15.70 -5.82 0.87
C THR A 116 -15.36 -4.46 1.49
N ARG A 117 -14.69 -3.58 0.76
CA ARG A 117 -14.36 -2.24 1.27
C ARG A 117 -15.58 -1.32 1.21
N ASN A 118 -15.68 -0.43 2.19
CA ASN A 118 -16.60 0.70 2.07
C ASN A 118 -16.12 1.62 0.95
N ILE A 119 -17.05 2.34 0.33
CA ILE A 119 -16.77 3.20 -0.83
C ILE A 119 -15.75 4.32 -0.53
N ASP A 120 -15.70 4.79 0.71
CA ASP A 120 -14.75 5.79 1.20
C ASP A 120 -13.34 5.23 1.42
N GLN A 121 -13.18 3.91 1.38
CA GLN A 121 -11.90 3.19 1.48
C GLN A 121 -11.37 2.72 0.11
N ILE A 122 -12.05 3.09 -0.97
CA ILE A 122 -11.66 2.82 -2.35
C ILE A 122 -11.17 4.15 -2.94
N GLN A 123 -9.90 4.18 -3.38
CA GLN A 123 -9.26 5.37 -3.97
C GLN A 123 -9.27 5.34 -5.50
#